data_AF-A0A933Q2J8-F1
#
_entry.id   AF-A0A933Q2J8-F1
#
_cell.length_a   1.000
_cell.length_b   1.000
_cell.length_c   1.000
_cell.angle_alpha   90.00
_cell.angle_beta   90.00
_cell.angle_gamma   90.00
#
_symmetry.space_group_name_H-M   'P 1'
#
loop_
_entity.id
_entity.type
_entity.pdbx_description
1 polymer ?
#
loop_
_entity_poly.entity_id
_entity_poly.type
_entity_poly.pdbx_seq_one_letter_code
_entity_poly.pdbx_strand_id
1 'polypeptide(L)'
;MTDCPPGFAQFLRSAKAATYAAQGDDASVTPVLPDSRQLEYRDGAFLYRDIYVGMFRFVGQEVVYQNDRAVWSTSYAGGLAQDVSGSAVPSRNIG
;
A
#
# COMPACT_ATOMS: atom_id res chain seq x y z
N MET A 1 -0.21 -7.16 27.25
CA MET A 1 0.10 -7.16 25.81
C MET A 1 -1.09 -7.81 25.13
N THR A 2 -1.80 -7.08 24.27
CA THR A 2 -2.95 -7.64 23.57
C THR A 2 -2.42 -8.54 22.47
N ASP A 3 -2.72 -9.84 22.55
CA ASP A 3 -2.40 -10.78 21.48
C ASP A 3 -3.05 -10.35 20.17
N CYS A 4 -2.44 -10.79 19.06
CA CYS A 4 -3.01 -10.63 17.73
C CYS A 4 -4.44 -11.19 17.69
N PRO A 5 -5.47 -10.37 17.37
CA PRO A 5 -6.86 -10.82 17.44
C PRO A 5 -7.09 -12.10 16.62
N PRO A 6 -7.91 -13.06 17.11
CA PRO A 6 -8.27 -14.24 16.34
C PRO A 6 -8.80 -13.86 14.95
N GLY A 7 -8.32 -14.54 13.91
CA GLY A 7 -8.71 -14.27 12.53
C GLY A 7 -8.05 -13.05 11.87
N PHE A 8 -7.27 -12.24 12.59
CA PHE A 8 -6.62 -11.04 12.02
C PHE A 8 -5.75 -11.36 10.80
N ALA A 9 -4.91 -12.40 10.88
CA ALA A 9 -4.05 -12.78 9.77
C ALA A 9 -4.83 -13.25 8.54
N GLN A 10 -5.98 -13.90 8.73
CA GLN A 10 -6.86 -14.31 7.63
C GLN A 10 -7.56 -13.09 7.02
N PHE A 11 -8.10 -12.22 7.87
CA PHE A 11 -8.71 -10.96 7.46
C PHE A 11 -7.75 -10.12 6.60
N LEU A 12 -6.51 -9.91 7.06
CA LEU A 12 -5.53 -9.10 6.34
C LEU A 12 -5.19 -9.68 4.96
N ARG A 13 -5.12 -11.02 4.83
CA ARG A 13 -4.94 -11.67 3.53
C ARG A 13 -6.12 -11.43 2.60
N SER A 14 -7.34 -11.62 3.09
CA SER A 14 -8.56 -11.37 2.31
C SER A 14 -8.67 -9.91 1.87
N ALA A 15 -8.38 -8.97 2.78
CA ALA A 15 -8.43 -7.55 2.50
C ALA A 15 -7.44 -7.15 1.39
N LYS A 16 -6.19 -7.62 1.45
CA LYS A 16 -5.19 -7.36 0.41
C LYS A 16 -5.57 -7.97 -0.95
N ALA A 17 -6.15 -9.18 -0.93
CA ALA A 17 -6.63 -9.85 -2.14
C ALA A 17 -7.81 -9.10 -2.79
N ALA A 18 -8.69 -8.51 -1.98
CA ALA A 18 -9.89 -7.80 -2.44
C ALA A 18 -9.67 -6.32 -2.79
N THR A 19 -8.49 -5.76 -2.49
CA THR A 19 -8.16 -4.34 -2.73
C THR A 19 -7.11 -4.23 -3.84
N TYR A 20 -5.85 -3.95 -3.51
CA TYR A 20 -4.79 -3.71 -4.49
C TYR A 20 -4.60 -4.86 -5.49
N ALA A 21 -4.78 -6.11 -5.04
CA ALA A 21 -4.62 -7.28 -5.90
C ALA A 21 -5.88 -7.64 -6.71
N ALA A 22 -7.02 -6.99 -6.45
CA ALA A 22 -8.24 -7.21 -7.21
C ALA A 22 -8.13 -6.50 -8.57
N GLN A 23 -8.56 -7.18 -9.64
CA GLN A 23 -8.70 -6.56 -10.96
C GLN A 23 -9.99 -5.74 -10.99
N GLY A 24 -10.01 -4.57 -10.36
CA GLY A 24 -11.19 -3.68 -10.37
C GLY A 24 -11.15 -2.57 -9.32
N ASP A 25 -12.06 -1.61 -9.48
CA ASP A 25 -12.20 -0.44 -8.59
C ASP A 25 -13.24 -0.66 -7.47
N ASP A 26 -13.74 -1.88 -7.27
CA ASP A 26 -14.87 -2.18 -6.36
C ASP A 26 -14.59 -1.81 -4.90
N ALA A 27 -13.32 -1.83 -4.48
CA ALA A 27 -12.90 -1.44 -3.14
C ALA A 27 -12.56 0.04 -3.00
N SER A 28 -12.60 0.81 -4.10
CA SER A 28 -12.28 2.24 -4.11
C SER A 28 -13.43 3.04 -3.52
N VAL A 29 -13.10 3.95 -2.60
CA VAL A 29 -14.07 4.84 -1.95
C VAL A 29 -13.66 6.30 -2.15
N THR A 30 -14.56 7.23 -1.80
CA THR A 30 -14.21 8.64 -1.75
C THR A 30 -13.04 8.85 -0.78
N PRO A 31 -11.89 9.37 -1.25
CA PRO A 31 -10.72 9.52 -0.42
C PRO A 31 -10.92 10.61 0.63
N VAL A 32 -10.39 10.39 1.84
CA VAL A 32 -10.40 11.39 2.92
C VAL A 32 -9.36 12.49 2.70
N LEU A 33 -8.32 12.22 1.91
CA LEU A 33 -7.29 13.19 1.55
C LEU A 33 -7.46 13.61 0.08
N PRO A 34 -7.40 14.91 -0.25
CA PRO A 34 -7.36 15.36 -1.64
C PRO A 34 -6.21 14.70 -2.41
N ASP A 35 -6.47 14.38 -3.68
CA ASP A 35 -5.51 13.75 -4.61
C ASP A 35 -4.90 12.41 -4.13
N SER A 36 -5.55 11.73 -3.17
CA SER A 36 -5.20 10.37 -2.78
C SER A 36 -6.12 9.33 -3.42
N ARG A 37 -5.65 8.09 -3.42
CA ARG A 37 -6.49 6.91 -3.59
C ARG A 37 -6.82 6.34 -2.21
N GLN A 38 -8.00 5.76 -2.08
CA GLN A 38 -8.42 5.11 -0.85
C GLN A 38 -9.17 3.84 -1.18
N LEU A 39 -8.70 2.73 -0.61
CA LEU A 39 -9.33 1.42 -0.71
C LEU A 39 -9.83 0.99 0.66
N GLU A 40 -11.00 0.39 0.72
CA GLU A 40 -11.56 -0.16 1.95
C GLU A 40 -12.07 -1.58 1.77
N TYR A 41 -11.90 -2.40 2.80
CA TYR A 41 -12.45 -3.74 2.87
C TYR A 41 -12.95 -4.02 4.28
N ARG A 42 -14.19 -4.51 4.39
CA ARG A 42 -14.84 -4.78 5.68
C ARG A 42 -15.29 -6.24 5.74
N ASP A 43 -14.98 -6.90 6.85
CA ASP A 43 -15.47 -8.24 7.17
C ASP A 43 -15.69 -8.36 8.68
N GLY A 44 -16.95 -8.54 9.07
CA GLY A 44 -17.38 -8.53 10.46
C GLY A 44 -16.93 -7.28 11.22
N ALA A 45 -16.21 -7.50 12.32
CA ALA A 45 -15.70 -6.44 13.20
C ALA A 45 -14.49 -5.69 12.62
N PHE A 46 -13.87 -6.19 11.54
CA PHE A 46 -12.66 -5.63 10.98
C PHE A 46 -12.94 -4.72 9.79
N LEU A 47 -12.20 -3.61 9.73
CA LEU A 47 -12.12 -2.71 8.58
C LEU A 47 -10.64 -2.54 8.21
N TYR A 48 -10.31 -2.79 6.95
CA TYR A 48 -9.03 -2.46 6.35
C TYR A 48 -9.21 -1.18 5.54
N ARG A 49 -8.26 -0.26 5.67
CA ARG A 49 -8.19 0.97 4.88
C ARG A 49 -6.76 1.16 4.38
N ASP A 50 -6.60 1.36 3.08
CA ASP A 50 -5.34 1.74 2.46
C ASP A 50 -5.50 3.12 1.81
N ILE A 51 -4.66 4.06 2.19
CA ILE A 51 -4.62 5.40 1.59
C ILE A 51 -3.23 5.61 1.02
N TYR A 52 -3.15 5.98 -0.25
CA TYR A 52 -1.88 6.28 -0.90
C TYR A 52 -1.97 7.46 -1.87
N VAL A 53 -0.83 8.13 -2.06
CA VAL A 53 -0.68 9.28 -2.95
C VAL A 53 0.51 9.07 -3.88
N GLY A 54 0.40 9.62 -5.09
CA GLY A 54 1.47 9.57 -6.09
C GLY A 54 1.53 8.27 -6.90
N MET A 55 2.27 8.32 -8.01
CA MET A 55 2.53 7.15 -8.88
C MET A 55 4.04 6.93 -9.07
N PHE A 56 4.80 7.97 -9.47
CA PHE A 56 6.25 7.87 -9.72
C PHE A 56 7.10 7.91 -8.45
N ARG A 57 6.66 8.73 -7.49
CA ARG A 57 7.10 8.71 -6.09
C ARG A 57 5.82 8.62 -5.29
N PHE A 58 5.73 7.62 -4.43
CA PHE A 58 4.50 7.32 -3.73
C PHE A 58 4.75 7.03 -2.27
N VAL A 59 3.72 7.30 -1.47
CA VAL A 59 3.64 6.92 -0.07
C VAL A 59 2.21 6.46 0.20
N GLY A 60 2.08 5.44 1.04
CA GLY A 60 0.79 4.95 1.49
C GLY A 60 0.82 4.40 2.90
N GLN A 61 -0.37 4.21 3.45
CA GLN A 61 -0.59 3.68 4.78
C GLN A 61 -1.78 2.74 4.76
N GLU A 62 -1.56 1.53 5.25
CA GLU A 62 -2.62 0.58 5.53
C GLU A 62 -2.93 0.61 7.03
N VAL A 63 -4.22 0.56 7.38
CA VAL A 63 -4.69 0.48 8.76
C VAL A 63 -5.78 -0.56 8.86
N VAL A 64 -5.71 -1.39 9.89
CA VAL A 64 -6.81 -2.27 10.28
C VAL A 64 -7.43 -1.75 11.57
N TYR A 65 -8.74 -1.59 11.53
CA TYR A 65 -9.59 -1.28 12.68
C TYR A 65 -10.35 -2.54 13.11
N GLN A 66 -10.55 -2.70 14.41
CA GLN A 66 -11.48 -3.66 15.00
C GLN A 66 -12.46 -2.89 15.88
N ASN A 67 -13.76 -2.98 15.61
CA ASN A 67 -14.79 -2.20 16.33
C ASN A 67 -14.43 -0.70 16.41
N ASP A 68 -14.07 -0.13 15.27
CA ASP A 68 -13.69 1.28 15.09
C ASP A 68 -12.43 1.75 15.86
N ARG A 69 -11.66 0.81 16.42
CA ARG A 69 -10.34 1.09 17.03
C ARG A 69 -9.23 0.58 16.13
N ALA A 70 -8.25 1.42 15.82
CA ALA A 70 -7.07 0.98 15.08
C ALA A 70 -6.30 -0.07 15.91
N VAL A 71 -6.05 -1.24 15.32
CA VAL A 71 -5.34 -2.36 15.95
C VAL A 71 -4.02 -2.72 15.27
N TRP A 72 -3.84 -2.28 14.02
CA TRP A 72 -2.60 -2.48 13.27
C TRP A 72 -2.47 -1.42 12.18
N SER A 73 -1.23 -1.05 11.85
CA SER A 73 -0.93 -0.20 10.71
C SER A 73 0.43 -0.52 10.12
N THR A 74 0.61 -0.25 8.83
CA THR A 74 1.91 -0.20 8.17
C THR A 74 1.98 1.00 7.24
N SER A 75 3.17 1.55 7.06
CA SER A 75 3.45 2.56 6.04
C SER A 75 4.38 1.98 4.99
N TYR A 76 4.21 2.42 3.76
CA TYR A 76 5.08 2.05 2.65
C TYR A 76 5.37 3.27 1.79
N ALA A 77 6.55 3.32 1.20
CA ALA A 77 6.95 4.37 0.28
C ALA A 77 7.88 3.79 -0.78
N GLY A 78 7.91 4.43 -1.93
CA GLY A 78 8.75 4.00 -3.04
C GLY A 78 8.75 5.00 -4.18
N GLY A 79 9.47 4.64 -5.23
CA GLY A 79 9.47 5.40 -6.46
C GLY A 79 10.47 4.86 -7.45
N LEU A 80 10.38 5.35 -8.68
CA LEU A 80 11.36 5.05 -9.70
C LEU A 80 12.70 5.71 -9.33
N ALA A 81 13.75 4.90 -9.20
CA ALA A 81 15.11 5.42 -9.22
C ALA A 81 15.36 6.01 -10.62
N GLN A 82 15.93 7.20 -10.70
CA GLN A 82 16.41 7.70 -11.99
C GLN A 82 17.51 6.75 -12.46
N ASP A 83 17.39 6.22 -13.68
CA ASP A 83 18.51 5.54 -14.32
C ASP A 83 19.68 6.53 -14.37
N VAL A 84 20.73 6.27 -13.59
CA VAL A 84 22.01 6.97 -13.75
C VAL A 84 22.66 6.40 -15.02
N SER A 85 22.16 6.81 -16.18
CA SER A 85 22.86 6.62 -17.45
C SER A 85 23.99 7.66 -17.50
N GLY A 86 25.15 7.30 -16.95
CA GLY A 86 26.19 8.28 -16.66
C GLY A 86 27.60 7.77 -16.44
N SER A 87 28.05 6.70 -17.12
CA SER A 87 29.46 6.58 -17.48
C SER A 87 29.62 5.71 -18.73
N ALA A 88 29.54 6.34 -19.90
CA ALA A 88 30.24 5.82 -21.06
C ALA A 88 31.74 5.82 -20.72
N VAL A 89 32.30 4.66 -20.40
CA VAL A 89 33.75 4.47 -20.37
C VAL A 89 34.21 4.58 -21.82
N PRO A 90 34.98 5.62 -22.22
CA PRO A 90 35.48 5.66 -23.58
C PRO A 90 36.47 4.52 -23.78
N SER A 91 36.25 3.69 -24.79
CA SER A 91 37.19 2.67 -25.23
C SER A 91 38.54 3.33 -25.49
N ARG A 92 39.53 3.07 -24.61
CA ARG A 92 40.93 3.35 -24.94
C ARG A 92 41.35 2.35 -26.01
N ASN A 93 41.40 2.80 -27.26
CA ASN A 93 42.23 2.15 -28.27
C ASN A 93 43.69 2.30 -27.82
N ILE A 94 44.31 1.20 -27.41
CA ILE A 94 45.76 1.11 -27.28
C ILE A 94 46.21 0.46 -28.59
N GLY A 95 46.85 1.27 -29.43
CA GLY A 95 47.54 0.78 -30.63
C GLY A 95 48.85 0.08 -30.29
#